data_AF-A0A7J5BC11-F1
#
_entry.id   AF-A0A7J5BC11-F1
#
_cell.length_a   1.000
_cell.length_b   1.000
_cell.length_c   1.000
_cell.angle_alpha   90.00
_cell.angle_beta   90.00
_cell.angle_gamma   90.00
#
_symmetry.space_group_name_H-M   'P 1'
#
loop_
_entity.id
_entity.type
_entity.pdbx_description
1 polymer ?
#
loop_
_entity_poly.entity_id
_entity_poly.type
_entity_poly.pdbx_seq_one_letter_code
_entity_poly.pdbx_strand_id
1 'polypeptide(L)'
;MRIDSLFALRSGGVRLPDGQPATLEMQELGRLRVPPGSLGICDPIWLQAPVVLSIPPGDHRVLTTIARVPESYDLMSRPGYLSLVISDRPTTSVHPGVFEEGGPDGHGT
;
A
#
# COMPACT_ATOMS: atom_id res chain seq x y z
N MET A 1 4.10 -8.95 11.76
CA MET A 1 3.03 -7.93 11.73
C MET A 1 1.69 -8.63 11.84
N ARG A 2 0.84 -8.29 12.81
CA ARG A 2 -0.53 -8.83 12.81
C ARG A 2 -1.38 -8.01 11.84
N ILE A 3 -2.30 -8.67 11.15
CA ILE A 3 -3.16 -8.02 10.15
C ILE A 3 -4.21 -7.12 10.81
N ASP A 4 -4.56 -7.38 12.06
CA ASP A 4 -5.48 -6.57 12.86
C ASP A 4 -4.94 -5.16 13.18
N SER A 5 -3.63 -4.92 13.04
CA SER A 5 -3.00 -3.61 13.22
C SER A 5 -2.76 -2.84 11.91
N LEU A 6 -3.49 -3.16 10.83
CA LEU A 6 -3.39 -2.45 9.56
C LEU A 6 -4.18 -1.14 9.57
N PHE A 7 -3.49 -0.05 9.22
CA PHE A 7 -4.04 1.30 9.23
C PHE A 7 -4.34 1.87 7.83
N ALA A 8 -4.13 1.09 6.76
CA ALA A 8 -4.48 1.49 5.40
C ALA A 8 -5.95 1.89 5.28
N LEU A 9 -6.23 2.98 4.55
CA LEU A 9 -7.56 3.53 4.31
C LEU A 9 -8.34 3.89 5.59
N ARG A 10 -7.62 4.17 6.69
CA ARG A 10 -8.20 4.71 7.93
C ARG A 10 -7.81 6.17 8.12
N SER A 11 -8.69 6.91 8.78
CA SER A 11 -8.45 8.29 9.23
C SER A 11 -8.77 8.39 10.74
N GLY A 12 -8.16 9.38 11.41
CA GLY A 12 -8.42 9.66 12.82
C GLY A 12 -7.28 9.28 13.76
N GLY A 13 -7.50 9.49 15.06
CA GLY A 13 -6.48 9.26 16.10
C GLY A 13 -6.22 7.78 16.35
N VAL A 14 -4.94 7.41 16.40
CA VAL A 14 -4.47 6.04 16.70
C VAL A 14 -3.33 6.06 17.70
N ARG A 15 -3.07 4.90 18.32
CA ARG A 15 -1.84 4.64 19.07
C ARG A 15 -0.91 3.79 18.21
N LEU A 16 0.31 4.25 18.04
CA LEU A 16 1.36 3.49 17.36
C LEU A 16 1.80 2.29 18.23
N PRO A 17 2.54 1.32 17.68
CA PRO A 17 3.01 0.15 18.44
C PRO A 17 3.85 0.49 19.69
N ASP A 18 4.52 1.65 19.71
CA ASP A 18 5.29 2.17 20.85
C ASP A 18 4.44 3.01 21.82
N GLY A 19 3.12 3.11 21.59
CA GLY A 19 2.17 3.84 22.43
C GLY A 19 2.06 5.33 22.12
N GLN A 20 2.87 5.89 21.22
CA GLN A 20 2.78 7.31 20.87
C GLN A 20 1.47 7.62 20.12
N PRO A 21 0.87 8.82 20.34
CA PRO A 21 -0.25 9.27 19.53
C PRO A 21 0.19 9.51 18.08
N ALA A 22 -0.69 9.15 17.14
CA ALA A 22 -0.62 9.63 15.78
C ALA A 22 -2.02 9.97 15.26
N THR A 23 -2.09 10.85 14.27
CA THR A 23 -3.33 11.09 13.51
C THR A 23 -3.13 10.54 12.10
N LEU A 24 -4.04 9.69 11.66
CA LEU A 24 -4.07 9.20 10.29
C LEU A 24 -4.89 10.16 9.43
N GLU A 25 -4.31 10.56 8.30
CA GLU A 25 -4.97 11.34 7.27
C GLU A 25 -4.96 10.54 5.97
N MET A 26 -6.14 10.42 5.35
CA MET A 26 -6.26 9.82 4.03
C MET A 26 -6.27 10.91 2.97
N GLN A 27 -5.41 10.76 1.96
CA GLN A 27 -5.34 11.66 0.82
C GLN A 27 -5.51 10.87 -0.47
N GLU A 28 -6.38 11.36 -1.35
CA GLU A 28 -6.47 10.84 -2.72
C GLU A 28 -5.36 11.45 -3.57
N LEU A 29 -4.58 10.59 -4.23
CA LEU A 29 -3.50 10.97 -5.13
C LEU A 29 -3.96 11.09 -6.58
N GLY A 30 -5.12 10.51 -6.89
CA GLY A 30 -5.74 10.56 -8.20
C GLY A 30 -6.22 9.20 -8.67
N ARG A 31 -6.20 8.98 -9.99
CA ARG A 31 -6.64 7.74 -10.63
C ARG A 31 -5.51 7.11 -11.41
N LEU A 32 -5.34 5.79 -11.24
CA LEU A 32 -4.46 4.97 -12.06
C LEU A 32 -5.30 4.21 -13.08
N ARG A 33 -5.05 4.47 -14.37
CA ARG A 33 -5.65 3.70 -15.46
C ARG A 33 -4.83 2.43 -15.68
N VAL A 34 -5.49 1.28 -15.62
CA VAL A 34 -4.87 -0.04 -15.82
C VAL A 34 -5.59 -0.77 -16.96
N PRO A 35 -5.10 -0.66 -18.21
CA PRO A 35 -5.75 -1.29 -19.36
C PRO A 35 -5.57 -2.82 -19.44
N PRO A 36 -4.36 -3.41 -19.29
CA PRO A 36 -4.18 -4.86 -19.40
C PRO A 36 -4.48 -5.62 -18.10
N GLY A 37 -5.06 -4.97 -17.08
CA GLY A 37 -5.37 -5.63 -15.81
C GLY A 37 -4.15 -6.10 -15.02
N SER A 38 -2.96 -5.59 -15.31
CA SER A 38 -1.74 -5.91 -14.57
C SER A 38 -1.16 -4.66 -13.89
N LEU A 39 -0.70 -4.82 -12.65
CA LEU A 39 -0.10 -3.78 -11.84
C LEU A 39 1.28 -4.23 -11.36
N GLY A 40 2.31 -3.47 -11.69
CA GLY A 40 3.65 -3.62 -11.11
C GLY A 40 3.81 -2.73 -9.88
N ILE A 41 4.36 -3.28 -8.80
CA ILE A 41 4.72 -2.56 -7.58
C ILE A 41 6.24 -2.67 -7.40
N CYS A 42 6.92 -1.54 -7.27
CA CYS A 42 8.36 -1.48 -7.03
C CYS A 42 8.68 -0.52 -5.89
N ASP A 43 9.75 -0.84 -5.16
CA ASP A 43 10.38 0.10 -4.23
C ASP A 43 11.22 1.10 -5.04
N PRO A 44 11.21 2.41 -4.68
CA PRO A 44 11.97 3.42 -5.43
C PRO A 44 13.50 3.18 -5.45
N ILE A 45 14.04 2.37 -4.55
CA ILE A 45 15.46 1.97 -4.54
C ILE A 45 15.70 0.79 -5.50
N TRP A 46 14.67 -0.04 -5.77
CA TRP A 46 14.75 -1.26 -6.57
C TRP A 46 13.68 -1.29 -7.68
N LEU A 47 13.83 -0.42 -8.68
CA LEU A 47 12.88 -0.29 -9.80
C LEU A 47 12.91 -1.44 -10.82
N GLN A 48 13.94 -2.30 -10.78
CA GLN A 48 14.24 -3.23 -11.88
C GLN A 48 13.49 -4.57 -11.80
N ALA A 49 12.91 -4.90 -10.65
CA ALA A 49 12.20 -6.16 -10.41
C ALA A 49 10.87 -5.88 -9.71
N PRO A 50 9.86 -5.33 -10.42
CA PRO A 50 8.57 -5.08 -9.83
C PRO A 50 7.86 -6.40 -9.52
N VAL A 51 7.19 -6.44 -8.37
CA VAL A 51 6.24 -7.50 -8.10
C VAL A 51 4.97 -7.22 -8.89
N VAL A 52 4.48 -8.20 -9.65
CA VAL A 52 3.33 -8.03 -10.53
C VAL A 52 2.09 -8.70 -9.94
N LEU A 53 0.97 -7.98 -10.02
CA LEU A 53 -0.35 -8.43 -9.60
C LEU A 53 -1.32 -8.35 -10.77
N SER A 54 -2.20 -9.33 -10.87
CA SER A 54 -3.40 -9.24 -11.71
C SER A 54 -4.52 -8.53 -10.95
N ILE A 55 -5.09 -7.49 -11.55
CA ILE A 55 -6.20 -6.69 -11.04
C ILE A 55 -7.23 -6.44 -12.17
N PRO A 56 -8.50 -6.15 -11.85
CA PRO A 56 -9.47 -5.81 -12.90
C PRO A 56 -9.00 -4.62 -13.75
N PRO A 57 -9.14 -4.66 -15.10
CA PRO A 57 -8.92 -3.48 -15.93
C PRO A 57 -9.82 -2.31 -15.54
N GLY A 58 -9.32 -1.08 -15.61
CA GLY A 58 -10.14 0.11 -15.34
C GLY A 58 -9.38 1.30 -14.77
N ASP A 59 -10.14 2.29 -14.29
CA ASP A 59 -9.65 3.43 -13.53
C ASP A 59 -9.82 3.18 -12.04
N HIS A 60 -8.71 3.06 -11.32
CA HIS A 60 -8.70 2.79 -9.90
C HIS A 60 -8.26 4.01 -9.12
N ARG A 61 -8.92 4.29 -7.99
CA ARG A 61 -8.50 5.39 -7.11
C ARG A 61 -7.22 5.00 -6.39
N VAL A 62 -6.27 5.93 -6.38
CA VAL A 62 -5.03 5.81 -5.63
C VAL A 62 -5.14 6.70 -4.41
N LEU A 63 -5.00 6.10 -3.23
CA LEU A 63 -5.00 6.81 -1.96
C LEU A 63 -3.70 6.55 -1.20
N THR A 64 -3.34 7.49 -0.35
CA THR A 64 -2.31 7.28 0.66
C THR A 64 -2.89 7.52 2.05
N THR A 65 -2.44 6.72 3.01
CA THR A 65 -2.67 6.99 4.43
C THR A 65 -1.37 7.53 5.02
N ILE A 66 -1.43 8.79 5.45
CA ILE A 66 -0.32 9.53 6.03
C ILE A 66 -0.45 9.47 7.55
N ALA A 67 0.62 9.10 8.23
CA ALA A 67 0.70 9.18 9.68
C ALA A 67 1.29 10.53 10.08
N ARG A 68 0.49 11.37 10.75
CA ARG A 68 0.96 12.57 11.45
C ARG A 68 1.49 12.13 12.81
N VAL A 69 2.80 12.05 12.92
CA VAL A 69 3.54 11.65 14.12
C VAL A 69 4.22 12.86 14.77
N PRO A 70 4.57 12.78 16.07
CA PRO A 70 5.35 13.83 16.73
C PRO A 70 6.68 14.12 16.02
N GLU A 71 7.21 15.33 16.19
CA GLU A 71 8.47 15.77 15.56
C GLU A 71 9.71 14.97 16.00
N SER A 72 9.60 14.23 17.11
CA SER A 72 10.64 13.30 17.56
C SER A 72 10.88 12.13 16.61
N TYR A 73 9.99 11.89 15.65
CA TYR A 73 10.15 10.89 14.61
C TYR A 73 10.85 11.48 13.38
N ASP A 74 11.79 10.72 12.81
CA ASP A 74 12.43 11.08 11.56
C ASP A 74 11.40 11.12 10.39
N LEU A 75 11.47 12.18 9.59
CA LEU A 75 10.38 12.68 8.73
C LEU A 75 10.30 12.01 7.36
N MET A 76 11.26 11.16 7.01
CA MET A 76 11.31 10.44 5.73
C MET A 76 10.19 9.40 5.55
N SER A 77 9.41 9.09 6.60
CA SER A 77 8.48 7.95 6.66
C SER A 77 7.00 8.34 6.89
N ARG A 78 6.55 9.46 6.31
CA ARG A 78 5.17 9.96 6.53
C ARG A 78 4.06 9.21 5.78
N PRO A 79 4.24 8.75 4.53
CA PRO A 79 3.29 7.83 3.90
C PRO A 79 3.45 6.48 4.59
N GLY A 80 2.47 6.09 5.41
CA GLY A 80 2.45 4.76 6.01
C GLY A 80 1.96 3.70 5.04
N TYR A 81 1.05 4.09 4.13
CA TYR A 81 0.43 3.19 3.16
C TYR A 81 0.18 3.88 1.83
N LEU A 82 0.43 3.16 0.74
CA LEU A 82 -0.12 3.42 -0.59
C LEU A 82 -1.20 2.38 -0.87
N SER A 83 -2.36 2.80 -1.36
CA SER A 83 -3.53 1.96 -1.55
C SER A 83 -4.14 2.18 -2.92
N LEU A 84 -4.41 1.07 -3.62
CA LEU A 84 -5.19 1.07 -4.85
C LEU A 84 -6.57 0.48 -4.55
N VAL A 85 -7.63 1.26 -4.79
CA VAL A 85 -9.01 0.83 -4.51
C VAL A 85 -9.61 0.18 -5.74
N ILE A 86 -9.83 -1.12 -5.65
CA ILE A 86 -10.44 -1.95 -6.71
C ILE A 86 -11.98 -1.93 -6.63
N SER A 87 -12.55 -1.68 -5.45
CA SER A 87 -13.99 -1.64 -5.21
C SER A 87 -14.32 -0.70 -4.05
N ASP A 88 -15.39 0.08 -4.18
CA ASP A 88 -15.92 0.93 -3.10
C ASP A 88 -16.83 0.15 -2.11
N ARG A 89 -16.92 -1.18 -2.25
CA ARG A 89 -17.66 -2.01 -1.30
C ARG A 89 -16.94 -2.06 0.05
N PRO A 90 -17.67 -2.13 1.18
CA PRO A 90 -17.05 -2.27 2.49
C PRO A 90 -16.12 -3.49 2.58
N THR A 91 -14.91 -3.29 3.10
CA THR A 91 -13.95 -4.37 3.37
C THR A 91 -14.43 -5.20 4.56
N THR A 92 -14.58 -6.51 4.37
CA THR A 92 -15.03 -7.43 5.42
C THR A 92 -13.88 -8.19 6.11
N SER A 93 -12.76 -8.36 5.42
CA SER A 93 -11.58 -9.08 5.91
C SER A 93 -10.31 -8.58 5.21
N VAL A 94 -9.17 -8.83 5.83
CA VAL A 94 -7.85 -8.46 5.30
C VAL A 94 -6.95 -9.68 5.38
N HIS A 95 -6.18 -9.90 4.32
CA HIS A 95 -5.24 -11.02 4.19
C HIS A 95 -3.94 -10.51 3.55
N PRO A 96 -2.80 -11.20 3.73
CA PRO A 96 -1.61 -10.90 2.95
C PRO A 96 -1.92 -11.08 1.47
N GLY A 97 -1.42 -10.17 0.63
CA GLY A 97 -1.49 -10.33 -0.82
C GLY A 97 -0.68 -11.56 -1.25
N VAL A 98 -1.22 -12.32 -2.21
CA VAL A 98 -0.46 -13.36 -2.91
C VAL A 98 -0.02 -12.75 -4.23
N PHE A 99 1.28 -12.84 -4.49
CA PHE A 99 1.90 -12.29 -5.70
C PHE A 99 2.31 -13.44 -6.61
N GLU A 100 2.30 -13.23 -7.92
CA GLU A 100 2.86 -14.23 -8.84
C GLU A 100 4.38 -14.26 -8.68
N GLU A 101 4.97 -15.46 -8.59
CA GLU A 101 6.43 -15.60 -8.66
C GLU A 101 6.91 -15.40 -10.11
N GLY A 102 7.79 -14.43 -10.33
CA GLY A 102 8.60 -14.30 -11.56
C GLY A 102 9.17 -12.88 -11.74
N GLY A 103 10.46 -12.63 -11.97
CA GLY A 103 11.66 -13.46 -12.27
C GLY A 103 12.95 -12.60 -12.06
N PRO A 104 14.14 -12.84 -12.68
CA PRO A 104 14.62 -13.96 -13.48
C PRO A 104 15.86 -14.62 -12.84
N ASP A 105 15.71 -15.68 -12.04
CA ASP A 105 16.85 -16.53 -11.62
C ASP A 105 16.58 -18.02 -11.90
N GLY A 106 15.90 -18.29 -13.01
CA GLY A 106 15.99 -19.57 -13.70
C GLY A 106 17.25 -19.63 -14.56
N HIS A 107 18.43 -19.54 -13.94
CA HIS A 107 19.65 -20.00 -14.60
C HIS A 107 19.82 -21.48 -14.34
N GLY A 108 19.44 -22.27 -15.35
CA GLY A 108 19.90 -23.63 -15.47
C GLY A 108 21.42 -23.65 -15.60
N THR A 109 22.06 -24.34 -14.68
CA THR A 109 23.02 -25.44 -14.91
C THR A 109 23.10 -26.25 -13.63
#